data_AF-A0A662GZ13-F1
#
_entry.id   AF-A0A662GZ13-F1
#
_cell.length_a   1.000
_cell.length_b   1.000
_cell.length_c   1.000
_cell.angle_alpha   90.00
_cell.angle_beta   90.00
_cell.angle_gamma   90.00
#
_symmetry.space_group_name_H-M   'P 1'
#
loop_
_entity.id
_entity.type
_entity.pdbx_description
1 polymer ?
#
loop_
_entity_poly.entity_id
_entity_poly.type
_entity_poly.pdbx_seq_one_letter_code
_entity_poly.pdbx_strand_id
1 'polypeptide(L)'
;MGHMKQYCGLLNSSFILARTYFRGTSGTFTDEDVKETRNVYFKELQLVSSTINNLLRLLLEILREHEVYIIITSDHGEEFLEHGGWGHQGRAHYGIWITHLYDELLHVPFIIASSYFEKRIEHYYTITSHLDVLPTIMHLFLNSNIVRTIYRMIWGNSLLSLEHYCRIEQERYDRARIVVAEADAIVKPNLEGLGQTYAIIDKRYKYIWHPVPGEALFDRMRDPAEKVNLIDDLQDLANEYRRHMVKYLRTKRRRMLSYKAALKILEL
;
A
#
# COMPACT_ATOMS: atom_id res chain seq x y z
N MET A 1 13.48 -38.48 -8.46
CA MET A 1 12.00 -38.44 -8.51
C MET A 1 11.35 -37.35 -7.63
N GLY A 2 12.12 -36.43 -7.04
CA GLY A 2 11.60 -35.36 -6.17
C GLY A 2 11.41 -33.98 -6.84
N HIS A 3 12.06 -33.71 -7.97
CA HIS A 3 11.99 -32.40 -8.62
C HIS A 3 10.72 -32.17 -9.46
N MET A 4 9.99 -33.21 -9.84
CA MET A 4 8.82 -33.07 -10.74
C MET A 4 7.54 -32.57 -10.01
N LYS A 5 7.45 -32.76 -8.68
CA LYS A 5 6.27 -32.34 -7.89
C LYS A 5 6.24 -30.83 -7.60
N GLN A 6 7.40 -30.17 -7.56
CA GLN A 6 7.49 -28.73 -7.28
C GLN A 6 7.04 -27.89 -8.49
N TYR A 7 7.29 -28.38 -9.71
CA TYR A 7 6.84 -27.76 -10.96
C TYR A 7 5.33 -27.96 -11.23
N CYS A 8 4.70 -29.03 -10.74
CA CYS A 8 3.25 -29.18 -10.82
C CYS A 8 2.48 -28.09 -10.05
N GLY A 9 3.04 -27.53 -8.98
CA GLY A 9 2.43 -26.43 -8.22
C GLY A 9 2.38 -25.12 -9.01
N LEU A 10 3.48 -24.79 -9.70
CA LEU A 10 3.60 -23.60 -10.56
C LEU A 10 2.76 -23.72 -11.85
N LEU A 11 2.68 -24.92 -12.43
CA LEU A 11 1.79 -25.17 -13.57
C LEU A 11 0.31 -25.06 -13.18
N ASN A 12 -0.07 -25.51 -11.99
CA ASN A 12 -1.43 -25.34 -11.48
C ASN A 12 -1.74 -23.88 -11.08
N SER A 13 -0.79 -23.12 -10.53
CA SER A 13 -1.00 -21.70 -10.22
C SER A 13 -1.19 -20.88 -11.50
N SER A 14 -0.39 -21.16 -12.54
CA SER A 14 -0.54 -20.56 -13.87
C SER A 14 -1.88 -20.91 -14.52
N PHE A 15 -2.35 -22.15 -14.34
CA PHE A 15 -3.63 -22.61 -14.88
C PHE A 15 -4.83 -22.04 -14.11
N ILE A 16 -4.71 -21.88 -12.78
CA ILE A 16 -5.71 -21.22 -11.95
C ILE A 16 -5.74 -19.73 -12.26
N LEU A 17 -4.59 -19.05 -12.34
CA LEU A 17 -4.46 -17.64 -12.74
C LEU A 17 -4.98 -17.40 -14.15
N ALA A 18 -4.68 -18.28 -15.10
CA ALA A 18 -5.22 -18.21 -16.45
C ALA A 18 -6.73 -18.46 -16.44
N ARG A 19 -7.22 -19.47 -15.71
CA ARG A 19 -8.65 -19.77 -15.59
C ARG A 19 -9.40 -18.65 -14.87
N THR A 20 -8.80 -17.96 -13.91
CA THR A 20 -9.38 -16.80 -13.22
C THR A 20 -9.34 -15.56 -14.12
N TYR A 21 -8.29 -15.37 -14.92
CA TYR A 21 -8.23 -14.32 -15.93
C TYR A 21 -9.26 -14.52 -17.06
N PHE A 22 -9.42 -15.77 -17.54
CA PHE A 22 -10.42 -16.13 -18.54
C PHE A 22 -11.86 -16.18 -17.99
N ARG A 23 -12.06 -16.52 -16.71
CA ARG A 23 -13.39 -16.42 -16.07
C ARG A 23 -13.75 -14.99 -15.70
N GLY A 24 -12.80 -14.16 -15.27
CA GLY A 24 -13.03 -12.72 -15.06
C GLY A 24 -13.50 -12.00 -16.33
N THR A 25 -13.23 -12.55 -17.51
CA THR A 25 -13.72 -12.05 -18.80
C THR A 25 -15.03 -12.70 -19.29
N SER A 26 -15.50 -13.80 -18.67
CA SER A 26 -16.63 -14.59 -19.23
C SER A 26 -17.54 -15.33 -18.22
N GLY A 27 -17.35 -15.27 -16.90
CA GLY A 27 -18.14 -16.03 -15.93
C GLY A 27 -18.01 -15.60 -14.46
N THR A 28 -18.92 -16.12 -13.64
CA THR A 28 -18.96 -15.91 -12.18
C THR A 28 -17.92 -16.80 -11.48
N PHE A 29 -17.09 -16.21 -10.63
CA PHE A 29 -16.23 -16.98 -9.73
C PHE A 29 -17.04 -17.68 -8.63
N THR A 30 -16.61 -18.88 -8.24
CA THR A 30 -17.20 -19.61 -7.12
C THR A 30 -16.38 -19.43 -5.84
N ASP A 31 -16.99 -19.65 -4.68
CA ASP A 31 -16.27 -19.64 -3.39
C ASP A 31 -15.13 -20.67 -3.35
N GLU A 32 -15.26 -21.80 -4.06
CA GLU A 32 -14.18 -22.78 -4.15
C GLU A 32 -13.02 -22.26 -5.02
N ASP A 33 -13.28 -21.53 -6.11
CA ASP A 33 -12.20 -20.91 -6.91
C ASP A 33 -11.42 -19.88 -6.06
N VAL A 34 -12.10 -19.10 -5.21
CA VAL A 34 -11.48 -18.15 -4.26
C VAL A 34 -10.60 -18.90 -3.26
N LYS A 35 -11.14 -19.96 -2.65
CA LYS A 35 -10.44 -20.76 -1.65
C LYS A 35 -9.22 -21.47 -2.23
N GLU A 36 -9.34 -22.06 -3.41
CA GLU A 36 -8.21 -22.69 -4.12
C GLU A 36 -7.10 -21.66 -4.41
N THR A 37 -7.47 -20.47 -4.90
CA THR A 37 -6.51 -19.41 -5.21
C THR A 37 -5.81 -18.92 -3.95
N ARG A 38 -6.54 -18.64 -2.87
CA ARG A 38 -5.94 -18.27 -1.58
C ARG A 38 -4.96 -19.33 -1.08
N ASN A 39 -5.29 -20.62 -1.23
CA ASN A 39 -4.39 -21.71 -0.85
C ASN A 39 -3.09 -21.72 -1.67
N VAL A 40 -3.16 -21.38 -2.97
CA VAL A 40 -1.97 -21.22 -3.81
C VAL A 40 -1.15 -20.01 -3.35
N TYR A 41 -1.80 -18.86 -3.16
CA TYR A 41 -1.16 -17.64 -2.67
C TYR A 41 -0.43 -17.85 -1.34
N PHE A 42 -1.05 -18.55 -0.38
CA PHE A 42 -0.40 -18.89 0.90
C PHE A 42 0.84 -19.77 0.74
N LYS A 43 0.85 -20.70 -0.22
CA LYS A 43 2.04 -21.53 -0.51
C LYS A 43 3.16 -20.70 -1.12
N GLU A 44 2.83 -19.76 -2.00
CA GLU A 44 3.80 -18.83 -2.58
C GLU A 44 4.38 -17.91 -1.50
N LEU A 45 3.55 -17.38 -0.59
CA LEU A 45 4.03 -16.63 0.57
C LEU A 45 4.97 -17.44 1.47
N GLN A 46 4.68 -18.71 1.73
CA GLN A 46 5.57 -19.60 2.49
C GLN A 46 6.92 -19.77 1.80
N LEU A 47 6.92 -19.95 0.48
CA LEU A 47 8.14 -20.07 -0.30
C LEU A 47 8.97 -18.77 -0.24
N VAL A 48 8.34 -17.61 -0.46
CA VAL A 48 8.99 -16.30 -0.36
C VAL A 48 9.55 -16.09 1.05
N SER A 49 8.77 -16.37 2.09
CA SER A 49 9.20 -16.25 3.49
C SER A 49 10.42 -17.13 3.79
N SER A 50 10.42 -18.38 3.33
CA SER A 50 11.57 -19.29 3.51
C SER A 50 12.83 -18.78 2.81
N THR A 51 12.66 -18.17 1.62
CA THR A 51 13.76 -17.60 0.83
C THR A 51 14.33 -16.37 1.51
N ILE A 52 13.47 -15.46 1.99
CA ILE A 52 13.87 -14.28 2.77
C ILE A 52 14.62 -14.71 4.04
N ASN A 53 14.10 -15.69 4.78
CA ASN A 53 14.77 -16.17 5.99
C ASN A 53 16.17 -16.73 5.70
N ASN A 54 16.35 -17.50 4.62
CA ASN A 54 17.66 -18.03 4.23
C ASN A 54 18.62 -16.90 3.81
N LEU A 55 18.13 -15.93 3.04
CA LEU A 55 18.90 -14.76 2.64
C LEU A 55 19.36 -13.94 3.86
N LEU A 56 18.43 -13.62 4.76
CA LEU A 56 18.74 -12.82 5.95
C LEU A 56 19.74 -13.52 6.87
N ARG A 57 19.66 -14.84 7.05
CA ARG A 57 20.64 -15.60 7.83
C ARG A 57 22.06 -15.44 7.27
N LEU A 58 22.22 -15.60 5.95
CA LEU A 58 23.52 -15.46 5.29
C LEU A 58 24.03 -14.02 5.34
N LEU A 59 23.16 -13.04 5.06
CA LEU A 59 23.54 -11.63 5.08
C LEU A 59 23.96 -11.16 6.47
N LEU A 60 23.22 -11.57 7.52
CA LEU A 60 23.55 -11.19 8.89
C LEU A 60 24.83 -11.86 9.41
N GLU A 61 25.17 -13.05 8.90
CA GLU A 61 26.46 -13.70 9.20
C GLU A 61 27.64 -12.93 8.56
N ILE A 62 27.49 -12.51 7.30
CA ILE A 62 28.51 -11.76 6.56
C ILE A 62 28.67 -10.34 7.13
N LEU A 63 27.55 -9.68 7.44
CA LEU A 63 27.50 -8.29 7.89
C LEU A 63 27.55 -8.16 9.41
N ARG A 64 28.02 -9.19 10.14
CA ARG A 64 27.99 -9.25 11.62
C ARG A 64 28.69 -8.09 12.33
N GLU A 65 29.68 -7.48 11.69
CA GLU A 65 30.44 -6.33 12.22
C GLU A 65 29.85 -4.97 11.77
N HIS A 66 28.77 -4.99 11.00
CA HIS A 66 28.13 -3.80 10.46
C HIS A 66 26.78 -3.53 11.15
N GLU A 67 26.41 -2.25 11.16
CA GLU A 67 25.07 -1.83 11.52
C GLU A 67 24.11 -2.15 10.36
N VAL A 68 23.16 -3.07 10.61
CA VAL A 68 22.23 -3.55 9.59
C VAL A 68 20.80 -3.24 9.99
N TYR A 69 20.10 -2.53 9.11
CA TYR A 69 18.67 -2.31 9.18
C TYR A 69 17.97 -3.12 8.08
N ILE A 70 16.97 -3.90 8.46
CA ILE A 70 16.14 -4.70 7.55
C ILE A 70 14.78 -4.02 7.46
N ILE A 71 14.37 -3.65 6.25
CA ILE A 71 13.03 -3.11 5.97
C ILE A 71 12.30 -4.08 5.06
N ILE A 72 11.17 -4.62 5.53
CA ILE A 72 10.31 -5.53 4.76
C ILE A 72 8.98 -4.83 4.51
N THR A 73 8.58 -4.74 3.25
CA THR A 73 7.30 -4.17 2.82
C THR A 73 6.78 -4.84 1.55
N SER A 74 5.53 -4.57 1.20
CA SER A 74 5.00 -4.81 -0.15
C SER A 74 4.76 -3.48 -0.87
N ASP A 75 4.72 -3.50 -2.20
CA ASP A 75 4.26 -2.38 -3.03
C ASP A 75 2.73 -2.24 -2.98
N HIS A 76 2.01 -3.36 -3.02
CA HIS A 76 0.56 -3.45 -2.82
C HIS A 76 0.17 -4.82 -2.21
N GLY A 77 -1.11 -4.95 -1.85
CA GLY A 77 -1.73 -6.21 -1.43
C GLY A 77 -2.42 -6.95 -2.57
N GLU A 78 -3.34 -7.86 -2.25
CA GLU A 78 -4.03 -8.69 -3.24
C GLU A 78 -5.47 -8.96 -2.81
N GLU A 79 -6.42 -8.79 -3.73
CA GLU A 79 -7.85 -9.06 -3.50
C GLU A 79 -8.24 -10.44 -4.05
N PHE A 80 -9.11 -11.12 -3.32
CA PHE A 80 -9.72 -12.40 -3.63
C PHE A 80 -11.27 -12.29 -3.60
N LEU A 81 -11.83 -11.32 -4.33
CA LEU A 81 -13.26 -11.00 -4.48
C LEU A 81 -13.97 -10.40 -3.27
N GLU A 82 -13.26 -9.94 -2.24
CA GLU A 82 -13.87 -9.29 -1.08
C GLU A 82 -14.79 -8.13 -1.49
N HIS A 83 -14.41 -7.37 -2.53
CA HIS A 83 -15.20 -6.30 -3.13
C HIS A 83 -15.44 -6.56 -4.61
N GLY A 84 -15.43 -7.83 -5.04
CA GLY A 84 -15.74 -8.25 -6.40
C GLY A 84 -14.65 -7.97 -7.44
N GLY A 85 -13.48 -7.49 -7.02
CA GLY A 85 -12.30 -7.43 -7.87
C GLY A 85 -11.39 -8.65 -7.68
N TRP A 86 -10.47 -8.84 -8.63
CA TRP A 86 -9.52 -9.95 -8.59
C TRP A 86 -8.10 -9.43 -8.70
N GLY A 87 -7.30 -9.81 -7.72
CA GLY A 87 -5.97 -9.29 -7.52
C GLY A 87 -5.93 -7.75 -7.43
N HIS A 88 -4.85 -7.14 -7.89
CA HIS A 88 -4.69 -5.68 -7.85
C HIS A 88 -5.34 -4.91 -9.02
N GLN A 89 -5.89 -5.59 -10.03
CA GLN A 89 -6.49 -4.92 -11.19
C GLN A 89 -7.91 -4.41 -10.92
N GLY A 90 -8.56 -4.92 -9.88
CA GLY A 90 -9.92 -4.56 -9.50
C GLY A 90 -10.99 -5.32 -10.31
N ARG A 91 -12.14 -4.68 -10.55
CA ARG A 91 -13.31 -5.32 -11.15
C ARG A 91 -13.22 -5.35 -12.67
N ALA A 92 -13.34 -6.54 -13.26
CA ALA A 92 -13.45 -6.68 -14.71
C ALA A 92 -14.86 -6.30 -15.20
N HIS A 93 -14.93 -5.49 -16.25
CA HIS A 93 -16.16 -5.14 -16.93
C HIS A 93 -15.91 -4.97 -18.43
N TYR A 94 -16.51 -5.80 -19.30
CA TYR A 94 -16.35 -5.71 -20.78
C TYR A 94 -14.90 -5.51 -21.28
N GLY A 95 -13.92 -6.21 -20.68
CA GLY A 95 -12.51 -6.13 -21.09
C GLY A 95 -11.77 -4.87 -20.63
N ILE A 96 -12.37 -4.08 -19.72
CA ILE A 96 -11.68 -3.05 -18.94
C ILE A 96 -11.66 -3.45 -17.46
N TRP A 97 -10.67 -2.96 -16.73
CA TRP A 97 -10.51 -3.17 -15.30
C TRP A 97 -10.78 -1.86 -14.57
N ILE A 98 -11.71 -1.88 -13.63
CA ILE A 98 -12.04 -0.75 -12.77
C ILE A 98 -11.31 -0.98 -11.46
N THR A 99 -10.23 -0.23 -11.25
CA THR A 99 -9.40 -0.37 -10.06
C THR A 99 -10.14 0.19 -8.84
N HIS A 100 -9.68 -0.16 -7.66
CA HIS A 100 -10.17 0.42 -6.43
C HIS A 100 -9.07 0.39 -5.37
N LEU A 101 -9.35 1.04 -4.25
CA LEU A 101 -8.36 1.34 -3.22
C LEU A 101 -8.80 0.80 -1.86
N TYR A 102 -9.34 -0.42 -1.81
CA TYR A 102 -9.69 -1.12 -0.56
C TYR A 102 -8.46 -1.62 0.19
N ASP A 103 -8.60 -1.91 1.49
CA ASP A 103 -7.50 -2.26 2.39
C ASP A 103 -6.83 -3.59 2.00
N GLU A 104 -7.51 -4.49 1.30
CA GLU A 104 -6.92 -5.69 0.69
C GLU A 104 -5.73 -5.34 -0.22
N LEU A 105 -5.76 -4.17 -0.87
CA LEU A 105 -4.70 -3.68 -1.77
C LEU A 105 -3.75 -2.68 -1.11
N LEU A 106 -4.22 -1.94 -0.11
CA LEU A 106 -3.45 -0.84 0.49
C LEU A 106 -2.76 -1.20 1.81
N HIS A 107 -3.32 -2.12 2.59
CA HIS A 107 -2.81 -2.45 3.91
C HIS A 107 -1.71 -3.52 3.81
N VAL A 108 -0.52 -3.05 3.46
CA VAL A 108 0.67 -3.88 3.28
C VAL A 108 1.49 -4.02 4.55
N PRO A 109 2.27 -5.10 4.72
CA PRO A 109 3.22 -5.18 5.82
C PRO A 109 4.24 -4.05 5.71
N PHE A 110 4.65 -3.51 6.85
CA PHE A 110 5.81 -2.62 6.94
C PHE A 110 6.56 -2.90 8.24
N ILE A 111 7.72 -3.55 8.13
CA ILE A 111 8.52 -4.01 9.25
C ILE A 111 9.91 -3.39 9.14
N ILE A 112 10.39 -2.79 10.23
CA ILE A 112 11.78 -2.37 10.37
C ILE A 112 12.38 -3.18 11.51
N ALA A 113 13.49 -3.86 11.24
CA ALA A 113 14.21 -4.67 12.23
C ALA A 113 15.70 -4.33 12.22
N SER A 114 16.30 -4.31 13.41
CA SER A 114 17.73 -4.13 13.61
C SER A 114 18.12 -4.65 14.99
N SER A 115 19.34 -5.16 15.13
CA SER A 115 19.92 -5.50 16.44
C SER A 115 20.19 -4.27 17.33
N TYR A 116 20.09 -3.07 16.75
CA TYR A 116 20.34 -1.79 17.42
C TYR A 116 19.07 -1.20 18.07
N PHE A 117 17.90 -1.77 17.80
CA PHE A 117 16.69 -1.38 18.52
C PHE A 117 16.67 -2.02 19.91
N GLU A 118 16.42 -1.21 20.94
CA GLU A 118 16.39 -1.66 22.35
C GLU A 118 15.24 -2.66 22.62
N LYS A 119 14.13 -2.50 21.92
CA LYS A 119 12.92 -3.30 22.11
C LYS A 119 12.85 -4.43 21.09
N ARG A 120 12.46 -5.62 21.57
CA ARG A 120 12.35 -6.82 20.72
C ARG A 120 11.24 -6.75 19.69
N ILE A 121 10.05 -6.26 20.05
CA ILE A 121 8.88 -6.14 19.17
C ILE A 121 8.03 -4.97 19.65
N GLU A 122 7.65 -4.07 18.73
CA GLU A 122 6.65 -3.03 18.95
C GLU A 122 5.66 -2.98 17.79
N HIS A 123 4.39 -2.71 18.12
CA HIS A 123 3.34 -2.49 17.14
C HIS A 123 2.87 -1.04 17.20
N TYR A 124 2.88 -0.38 16.05
CA TYR A 124 2.45 1.00 15.89
C TYR A 124 1.14 1.05 15.10
N TYR A 125 0.15 1.77 15.62
CA TYR A 125 -1.17 1.93 14.99
C TYR A 125 -1.32 3.26 14.23
N THR A 126 -0.27 4.06 14.18
CA THR A 126 -0.22 5.29 13.40
C THR A 126 -0.30 4.96 11.91
N ILE A 127 -1.16 5.64 11.17
CA ILE A 127 -1.28 5.42 9.72
C ILE A 127 0.01 5.83 8.99
N THR A 128 0.52 4.98 8.11
CA THR A 128 1.78 5.18 7.37
C THR A 128 1.56 5.12 5.86
N SER A 129 2.57 5.53 5.09
CA SER A 129 2.57 5.53 3.62
C SER A 129 3.95 5.12 3.10
N HIS A 130 4.01 4.56 1.88
CA HIS A 130 5.28 4.32 1.19
C HIS A 130 6.15 5.58 1.05
N LEU A 131 5.54 6.77 1.05
CA LEU A 131 6.29 8.03 1.04
C LEU A 131 7.17 8.23 2.27
N ASP A 132 6.91 7.50 3.36
CA ASP A 132 7.65 7.54 4.61
C ASP A 132 8.92 6.69 4.59
N VAL A 133 9.05 5.74 3.65
CA VAL A 133 10.19 4.81 3.59
C VAL A 133 11.49 5.58 3.41
N LEU A 134 11.55 6.46 2.40
CA LEU A 134 12.74 7.26 2.10
C LEU A 134 13.19 8.14 3.29
N PRO A 135 12.34 9.02 3.88
CA PRO A 135 12.78 9.83 5.02
C PRO A 135 13.13 8.98 6.24
N THR A 136 12.56 7.78 6.39
CA THR A 136 12.93 6.84 7.46
C THR A 136 14.35 6.29 7.26
N ILE A 137 14.67 5.82 6.04
CA ILE A 137 16.03 5.39 5.70
C ILE A 137 17.02 6.54 5.89
N MET A 138 16.66 7.74 5.41
CA MET A 138 17.49 8.92 5.57
C MET A 138 17.75 9.25 7.05
N HIS A 139 16.75 9.12 7.92
CA HIS A 139 16.94 9.30 9.35
C HIS A 139 17.93 8.28 9.93
N LEU A 140 17.83 7.01 9.52
CA LEU A 140 18.70 5.93 10.02
C LEU A 140 20.18 6.15 9.67
N PHE A 141 20.48 6.64 8.46
CA PHE A 141 21.86 6.69 7.97
C PHE A 141 22.47 8.10 7.91
N LEU A 142 21.63 9.14 7.89
CA LEU A 142 22.07 10.52 7.69
C LEU A 142 21.74 11.31 8.95
N ASN A 143 22.68 11.29 9.91
CA ASN A 143 22.67 11.99 11.20
C ASN A 143 22.59 13.55 11.07
N SER A 144 21.54 14.07 10.41
CA SER A 144 21.16 15.48 10.23
C SER A 144 21.90 16.35 9.18
N ASN A 145 22.91 15.84 8.46
CA ASN A 145 23.63 16.62 7.42
C ASN A 145 23.01 16.59 6.01
N ILE A 146 21.71 16.30 5.90
CA ILE A 146 21.02 16.40 4.61
C ILE A 146 20.76 17.86 4.28
N VAL A 147 21.13 18.27 3.07
CA VAL A 147 20.84 19.59 2.54
C VAL A 147 19.35 19.88 2.68
N ARG A 148 18.98 20.96 3.38
CA ARG A 148 17.60 21.42 3.62
C ARG A 148 16.73 21.38 2.35
N THR A 149 17.34 21.62 1.19
CA THR A 149 16.70 21.52 -0.13
C THR A 149 16.15 20.13 -0.44
N ILE A 150 16.91 19.06 -0.16
CA ILE A 150 16.48 17.66 -0.37
C ILE A 150 15.32 17.34 0.57
N TYR A 151 15.40 17.73 1.84
CA TYR A 151 14.30 17.53 2.80
C TYR A 151 12.99 18.19 2.35
N ARG A 152 13.05 19.40 1.75
CA ARG A 152 11.85 20.08 1.22
C ARG A 152 11.21 19.36 0.03
N MET A 153 11.96 18.48 -0.63
CA MET A 153 11.47 17.69 -1.76
C MET A 153 10.78 16.39 -1.32
N ILE A 154 10.94 15.95 -0.07
CA ILE A 154 10.35 14.70 0.41
C ILE A 154 8.90 14.94 0.87
N TRP A 155 8.01 13.98 0.58
CA TRP A 155 6.60 14.06 0.99
C TRP A 155 6.30 13.38 2.31
N GLY A 156 6.90 12.22 2.54
CA GLY A 156 6.65 11.49 3.78
C GLY A 156 7.41 12.06 4.96
N ASN A 157 7.20 11.40 6.09
CA ASN A 157 7.83 11.72 7.36
C ASN A 157 8.59 10.49 7.84
N SER A 158 9.73 10.68 8.50
CA SER A 158 10.45 9.57 9.10
C SER A 158 9.58 8.89 10.17
N LEU A 159 9.45 7.58 10.09
CA LEU A 159 8.68 6.78 11.03
C LEU A 159 9.38 6.65 12.38
N LEU A 160 10.70 6.87 12.44
CA LEU A 160 11.47 6.86 13.69
C LEU A 160 11.30 8.16 14.48
N SER A 161 10.87 9.24 13.83
CA SER A 161 10.44 10.45 14.53
C SER A 161 9.03 10.32 15.14
N LEU A 162 8.32 9.22 14.87
CA LEU A 162 6.96 9.00 15.36
C LEU A 162 6.90 8.56 16.82
N GLU A 163 8.00 8.28 17.51
CA GLU A 163 8.00 8.16 18.97
C GLU A 163 7.43 9.43 19.64
N HIS A 164 7.67 10.59 19.03
CA HIS A 164 7.07 11.86 19.43
C HIS A 164 5.55 11.85 19.22
N TYR A 165 5.04 11.23 18.15
CA TYR A 165 3.60 11.09 17.91
C TYR A 165 2.93 10.07 18.85
N CYS A 166 3.63 8.99 19.22
CA CYS A 166 3.09 7.97 20.12
C CYS A 166 3.01 8.44 21.58
N ARG A 167 3.89 9.36 22.00
CA ARG A 167 3.86 9.96 23.36
C ARG A 167 2.88 11.12 23.51
N ILE A 168 2.57 11.85 22.42
CA ILE A 168 1.70 13.04 22.44
C ILE A 168 0.21 12.70 22.34
N GLU A 169 -0.19 11.44 22.08
CA GLU A 169 -1.61 11.03 22.03
C GLU A 169 -2.38 11.22 23.36
N GLN A 170 -1.75 11.66 24.46
CA GLN A 170 -2.46 12.06 25.68
C GLN A 170 -2.87 13.54 25.74
N GLU A 171 -2.32 14.45 24.93
CA GLU A 171 -2.62 15.88 25.06
C GLU A 171 -2.90 16.55 23.71
N ARG A 172 -4.20 16.64 23.40
CA ARG A 172 -4.89 17.68 22.60
C ARG A 172 -3.99 18.57 21.72
N TYR A 173 -3.89 18.24 20.43
CA TYR A 173 -4.03 19.09 19.22
C TYR A 173 -3.47 18.28 18.01
N ASP A 174 -3.94 18.28 16.76
CA ASP A 174 -5.24 18.58 16.12
C ASP A 174 -5.15 18.23 14.61
N ARG A 175 -4.36 17.21 14.25
CA ARG A 175 -4.33 16.66 12.89
C ARG A 175 -4.13 15.16 13.01
N ALA A 176 -5.22 14.41 12.92
CA ALA A 176 -5.10 13.01 12.54
C ALA A 176 -4.21 12.97 11.30
N ARG A 177 -3.12 12.20 11.37
CA ARG A 177 -2.23 12.02 10.22
C ARG A 177 -3.10 11.47 9.09
N ILE A 178 -3.03 12.13 7.93
CA ILE A 178 -3.73 11.70 6.73
C ILE A 178 -2.68 11.20 5.74
N VAL A 179 -2.93 10.02 5.19
CA VAL A 179 -2.19 9.48 4.05
C VAL A 179 -3.11 9.40 2.84
N VAL A 180 -2.49 9.37 1.65
CA VAL A 180 -3.23 9.31 0.39
C VAL A 180 -2.67 8.18 -0.45
N ALA A 181 -3.56 7.36 -1.00
CA ALA A 181 -3.24 6.39 -2.03
C ALA A 181 -3.86 6.84 -3.36
N GLU A 182 -3.19 6.48 -4.46
CA GLU A 182 -3.58 6.82 -5.82
C GLU A 182 -3.41 5.62 -6.74
N ALA A 183 -4.29 5.50 -7.72
CA ALA A 183 -4.13 4.58 -8.83
C ALA A 183 -4.83 5.13 -10.07
N ASP A 184 -4.50 4.60 -11.24
CA ASP A 184 -5.29 4.83 -12.45
C ASP A 184 -6.68 4.21 -12.25
N ALA A 185 -7.76 4.94 -12.54
CA ALA A 185 -9.12 4.48 -12.25
C ALA A 185 -9.57 3.33 -13.17
N ILE A 186 -9.14 3.35 -14.43
CA ILE A 186 -9.49 2.34 -15.42
C ILE A 186 -8.23 1.87 -16.12
N VAL A 187 -8.02 0.56 -16.16
CA VAL A 187 -6.92 -0.08 -16.89
C VAL A 187 -7.49 -0.87 -18.05
N LYS A 188 -6.94 -0.69 -19.24
CA LYS A 188 -7.30 -1.47 -20.44
C LYS A 188 -6.06 -2.18 -20.97
N PRO A 189 -6.19 -3.43 -21.47
CA PRO A 189 -5.09 -4.09 -22.17
C PRO A 189 -4.53 -3.21 -23.29
N ASN A 190 -3.21 -3.02 -23.30
CA ASN A 190 -2.45 -2.26 -24.30
C ASN A 190 -2.76 -0.75 -24.38
N LEU A 191 -3.34 -0.15 -23.33
CA LEU A 191 -3.43 1.31 -23.19
C LEU A 191 -2.88 1.76 -21.85
N GLU A 192 -2.51 3.03 -21.78
CA GLU A 192 -2.27 3.72 -20.51
C GLU A 192 -3.56 3.77 -19.68
N GLY A 193 -3.40 3.77 -18.35
CA GLY A 193 -4.53 3.91 -17.44
C GLY A 193 -5.28 5.23 -17.64
N LEU A 194 -6.60 5.20 -17.47
CA LEU A 194 -7.48 6.33 -17.70
C LEU A 194 -8.05 6.86 -16.39
N GLY A 195 -7.94 8.18 -16.21
CA GLY A 195 -8.40 8.85 -14.99
C GLY A 195 -7.54 8.51 -13.78
N GLN A 196 -8.00 8.92 -12.60
CA GLN A 196 -7.34 8.65 -11.33
C GLN A 196 -8.40 8.30 -10.29
N THR A 197 -8.04 7.46 -9.33
CA THR A 197 -8.81 7.19 -8.12
C THR A 197 -7.96 7.57 -6.91
N TYR A 198 -8.62 8.02 -5.84
CA TYR A 198 -7.96 8.51 -4.64
C TYR A 198 -8.56 7.89 -3.40
N ALA A 199 -7.73 7.46 -2.46
CA ALA A 199 -8.14 7.14 -1.10
C ALA A 199 -7.47 8.11 -0.13
N ILE A 200 -8.27 8.80 0.68
CA ILE A 200 -7.81 9.67 1.77
C ILE A 200 -8.08 8.93 3.08
N ILE A 201 -7.01 8.65 3.83
CA ILE A 201 -7.05 7.70 4.94
C ILE A 201 -6.48 8.36 6.18
N ASP A 202 -7.21 8.26 7.29
CA ASP A 202 -6.67 8.55 8.61
C ASP A 202 -6.80 7.35 9.56
N LYS A 203 -6.63 7.60 10.86
CA LYS A 203 -6.69 6.57 11.90
C LYS A 203 -8.04 5.85 11.95
N ARG A 204 -9.14 6.55 11.68
CA ARG A 204 -10.49 6.02 11.87
C ARG A 204 -11.26 5.84 10.58
N TYR A 205 -11.18 6.79 9.66
CA TYR A 205 -12.00 6.76 8.46
C TYR A 205 -11.15 6.73 7.20
N LYS A 206 -11.76 6.19 6.15
CA LYS A 206 -11.21 6.17 4.81
C LYS A 206 -12.28 6.59 3.83
N TYR A 207 -11.92 7.58 3.03
CA TYR A 207 -12.73 8.10 1.95
C TYR A 207 -12.10 7.69 0.62
N ILE A 208 -12.88 7.08 -0.26
CA ILE A 208 -12.48 6.73 -1.62
C ILE A 208 -13.28 7.60 -2.58
N TRP A 209 -12.60 8.27 -3.50
CA TRP A 209 -13.21 8.89 -4.67
C TRP A 209 -12.78 8.13 -5.91
N HIS A 210 -13.76 7.71 -6.71
CA HIS A 210 -13.51 7.04 -7.97
C HIS A 210 -14.47 7.59 -9.05
N PRO A 211 -14.01 7.86 -10.29
CA PRO A 211 -14.86 8.45 -11.34
C PRO A 211 -16.01 7.55 -11.83
N VAL A 212 -15.87 6.22 -11.74
CA VAL A 212 -16.90 5.23 -12.15
C VAL A 212 -17.90 4.85 -11.03
N PRO A 213 -17.56 4.04 -10.00
CA PRO A 213 -18.48 3.74 -8.90
C PRO A 213 -18.83 4.92 -7.97
N GLY A 214 -18.15 6.07 -8.09
CA GLY A 214 -18.41 7.24 -7.26
C GLY A 214 -17.63 7.22 -5.95
N GLU A 215 -18.26 7.72 -4.89
CA GLU A 215 -17.63 7.98 -3.60
C GLU A 215 -18.01 6.93 -2.55
N ALA A 216 -17.08 6.62 -1.66
CA ALA A 216 -17.33 5.77 -0.51
C ALA A 216 -16.61 6.28 0.74
N LEU A 217 -17.22 6.06 1.90
CA LEU A 217 -16.68 6.42 3.21
C LEU A 217 -16.85 5.26 4.18
N PHE A 218 -15.76 4.82 4.82
CA PHE A 218 -15.75 3.66 5.72
C PHE A 218 -15.18 4.04 7.09
N ASP A 219 -15.77 3.51 8.18
CA ASP A 219 -15.20 3.55 9.54
C ASP A 219 -14.33 2.30 9.74
N ARG A 220 -13.02 2.44 9.59
CA ARG A 220 -12.05 1.33 9.61
C ARG A 220 -11.93 0.63 10.96
N MET A 221 -12.32 1.32 12.04
CA MET A 221 -12.28 0.75 13.38
C MET A 221 -13.48 -0.15 13.66
N ARG A 222 -14.64 0.16 13.06
CA ARG A 222 -15.89 -0.60 13.24
C ARG A 222 -16.17 -1.57 12.09
N ASP A 223 -15.71 -1.23 10.89
CA ASP A 223 -15.89 -1.98 9.65
C ASP A 223 -14.53 -2.10 8.92
N PRO A 224 -13.60 -2.92 9.45
CA PRO A 224 -12.29 -3.11 8.83
C PRO A 224 -12.36 -3.82 7.47
N ALA A 225 -13.49 -4.43 7.13
CA ALA A 225 -13.71 -5.11 5.85
C ALA A 225 -14.37 -4.20 4.79
N GLU A 226 -14.61 -2.94 5.14
CA GLU A 226 -15.13 -1.89 4.25
C GLU A 226 -16.40 -2.32 3.50
N LYS A 227 -17.38 -2.87 4.22
CA LYS A 227 -18.65 -3.37 3.66
C LYS A 227 -19.79 -2.37 3.77
N VAL A 228 -19.74 -1.44 4.72
CA VAL A 228 -20.80 -0.46 4.98
C VAL A 228 -20.33 0.92 4.53
N ASN A 229 -20.85 1.36 3.39
CA ASN A 229 -20.57 2.70 2.87
C ASN A 229 -21.41 3.75 3.61
N LEU A 230 -20.75 4.63 4.36
CA LEU A 230 -21.33 5.70 5.18
C LEU A 230 -21.41 7.05 4.46
N ILE A 231 -21.18 7.08 3.13
CA ILE A 231 -21.11 8.34 2.37
C ILE A 231 -22.41 9.16 2.49
N ASP A 232 -23.56 8.48 2.53
CA ASP A 232 -24.88 9.11 2.62
C ASP A 232 -25.27 9.46 4.06
N ASP A 233 -24.79 8.67 5.04
CA ASP A 233 -25.11 8.86 6.45
C ASP A 233 -24.28 9.97 7.11
N LEU A 234 -23.04 10.19 6.64
CA LEU A 234 -22.07 11.10 7.25
C LEU A 234 -21.60 12.19 6.26
N GLN A 235 -22.55 12.92 5.67
CA GLN A 235 -22.26 13.91 4.62
C GLN A 235 -21.32 15.05 5.04
N ASP A 236 -21.40 15.53 6.29
CA ASP A 236 -20.50 16.59 6.78
C ASP A 236 -19.04 16.11 6.80
N LEU A 237 -18.83 14.87 7.22
CA LEU A 237 -17.52 14.22 7.23
C LEU A 237 -17.04 13.93 5.80
N ALA A 238 -17.91 13.44 4.92
CA ALA A 238 -17.60 13.26 3.50
C ALA A 238 -17.13 14.59 2.86
N ASN A 239 -17.82 15.70 3.16
CA ASN A 239 -17.42 17.04 2.72
C ASN A 239 -16.05 17.48 3.26
N GLU A 240 -15.68 17.05 4.46
CA GLU A 240 -14.34 17.25 4.98
C GLU A 240 -13.29 16.50 4.16
N TYR A 241 -13.50 15.21 3.87
CA TYR A 241 -12.59 14.45 3.00
C TYR A 241 -12.50 14.99 1.58
N ARG A 242 -13.61 15.47 1.00
CA ARG A 242 -13.59 16.18 -0.29
C ARG A 242 -12.66 17.39 -0.25
N ARG A 243 -12.71 18.19 0.83
CA ARG A 243 -11.78 19.33 1.03
C ARG A 243 -10.34 18.86 1.18
N HIS A 244 -10.08 17.77 1.90
CA HIS A 244 -8.75 17.17 2.01
C HIS A 244 -8.20 16.72 0.66
N MET A 245 -9.02 16.05 -0.16
CA MET A 245 -8.66 15.63 -1.52
C MET A 245 -8.32 16.83 -2.40
N VAL A 246 -9.15 17.88 -2.41
CA VAL A 246 -8.85 19.11 -3.20
C VAL A 246 -7.54 19.76 -2.74
N LYS A 247 -7.29 19.81 -1.43
CA LYS A 247 -6.04 20.33 -0.86
C LYS A 247 -4.83 19.47 -1.26
N TYR A 248 -4.99 18.14 -1.25
CA TYR A 248 -3.98 17.20 -1.70
C TYR A 248 -3.62 17.43 -3.17
N LEU A 249 -4.61 17.46 -4.06
CA LEU A 249 -4.40 17.67 -5.51
C LEU A 249 -3.69 18.99 -5.82
N ARG A 250 -4.09 20.08 -5.14
CA ARG A 250 -3.42 21.38 -5.25
C ARG A 250 -1.95 21.32 -4.80
N THR A 251 -1.68 20.64 -3.69
CA THR A 251 -0.33 20.43 -3.17
C THR A 251 0.51 19.59 -4.13
N LYS A 252 -0.06 18.49 -4.64
CA LYS A 252 0.56 17.60 -5.63
C LYS A 252 1.01 18.37 -6.86
N ARG A 253 0.08 19.11 -7.46
CA ARG A 253 0.36 19.92 -8.65
C ARG A 253 1.49 20.92 -8.41
N ARG A 254 1.45 21.66 -7.29
CA ARG A 254 2.49 22.65 -6.94
C ARG A 254 3.86 21.99 -6.80
N ARG A 255 3.95 20.88 -6.07
CA ARG A 255 5.22 20.19 -5.84
C ARG A 255 5.76 19.52 -7.11
N MET A 256 4.90 18.92 -7.94
CA MET A 256 5.31 18.39 -9.24
C MET A 256 5.93 19.46 -10.14
N LEU A 257 5.38 20.68 -10.13
CA LEU A 257 5.99 21.82 -10.83
C LEU A 257 7.34 22.20 -10.21
N SER A 258 7.45 22.21 -8.88
CA SER A 258 8.72 22.46 -8.20
C SER A 258 9.79 21.41 -8.54
N TYR A 259 9.44 20.12 -8.64
CA TYR A 259 10.36 19.07 -9.05
C TYR A 259 10.83 19.24 -10.48
N LYS A 260 9.91 19.48 -11.42
CA LYS A 260 10.26 19.74 -12.82
C LYS A 260 11.19 20.94 -12.97
N ALA A 261 10.93 22.02 -12.22
CA ALA A 261 11.79 23.18 -12.20
C ALA A 261 13.17 22.86 -11.61
N ALA A 262 13.24 22.12 -10.50
CA ALA A 262 14.50 21.76 -9.87
C ALA A 262 15.37 20.85 -10.76
N LEU A 263 14.78 19.80 -11.36
CA LEU A 263 15.49 18.91 -12.29
C LEU A 263 16.07 19.71 -13.48
N LYS A 264 15.27 20.60 -14.06
CA LYS A 264 15.72 21.46 -15.16
C LYS A 264 16.84 22.43 -14.78
N ILE A 265 16.84 22.95 -13.55
CA ILE A 265 17.89 23.86 -13.04
C ILE A 265 19.17 23.09 -12.73
N LEU A 266 19.05 21.84 -12.26
CA LEU A 266 20.18 21.01 -11.85
C LEU A 266 20.81 20.23 -13.01
N GLU A 267 20.32 20.39 -14.24
CA GLU A 267 20.72 19.62 -15.43
C GLU A 267 20.66 18.09 -15.23
N LEU A 268 19.73 17.64 -14.38
CA LEU A 268 19.43 16.23 -14.13
C LEU A 268 18.35 15.70 -15.07
#